data_AF-A0A1D7XV72-F1
#
_entry.id   AF-A0A1D7XV72-F1
#
_cell.length_a   1.000
_cell.length_b   1.000
_cell.length_c   1.000
_cell.angle_alpha   90.00
_cell.angle_beta   90.00
_cell.angle_gamma   90.00
#
_symmetry.space_group_name_H-M   'P 1'
#
loop_
_entity.id
_entity.type
_entity.pdbx_description
1 polymer ?
#
loop_
_entity_poly.entity_id
_entity_poly.type
_entity_poly.pdbx_seq_one_letter_code
_entity_poly.pdbx_strand_id
1 'polypeptide(L)'
;MGIFNTKKNKRYNYTPRFYKSEQSPFEIKHKFDDQRVTIEKTNLKGKFVNAIDDLKTNPNTVANRRVSIIILILIFVFLWIIDFDLSIFF
;
A
#
# COMPACT_ATOMS: atom_id res chain seq x y z
N MET A 1 -21.58 4.26 5.13
CA MET A 1 -21.03 5.39 4.37
C MET A 1 -21.64 6.65 4.99
N GLY A 2 -20.94 7.25 5.95
CA GLY A 2 -21.53 8.16 6.94
C GLY A 2 -21.82 9.57 6.41
N ILE A 3 -22.81 10.22 7.04
CA ILE A 3 -23.48 11.46 6.63
C ILE A 3 -22.60 12.73 6.76
N PHE A 4 -21.38 12.62 7.30
CA PHE A 4 -20.44 13.74 7.42
C PHE A 4 -19.18 13.51 6.59
N ASN A 5 -19.26 13.79 5.29
CA ASN A 5 -18.06 13.93 4.47
C ASN A 5 -17.35 15.25 4.83
N THR A 6 -16.50 15.22 5.87
CA THR A 6 -15.64 16.34 6.20
C THR A 6 -14.73 16.65 5.01
N LYS A 7 -14.66 17.92 4.60
CA LYS A 7 -13.73 18.35 3.54
C LYS A 7 -12.32 17.93 3.91
N LYS A 8 -11.56 17.42 2.93
CA LYS A 8 -10.14 17.13 3.11
C LYS A 8 -9.38 18.41 3.44
N ASN A 9 -8.31 18.30 4.23
CA ASN A 9 -7.42 19.43 4.53
C ASN A 9 -6.90 20.06 3.22
N LYS A 10 -6.90 21.40 3.16
CA LYS A 10 -6.30 22.14 2.05
C LYS A 10 -4.79 21.92 2.08
N ARG A 11 -4.23 21.38 1.01
CA ARG A 11 -2.78 21.31 0.78
C ARG A 11 -2.35 22.62 0.09
N TYR A 12 -1.34 23.31 0.61
CA TYR A 12 -0.78 24.50 -0.02
C TYR A 12 0.14 24.04 -1.16
N ASN A 13 -0.22 24.34 -2.41
CA ASN A 13 0.60 23.99 -3.59
C ASN A 13 1.11 25.28 -4.23
N TYR A 14 2.41 25.55 -4.10
CA TYR A 14 3.07 26.69 -4.71
C TYR A 14 4.10 26.20 -5.73
N THR A 15 3.91 26.60 -7.00
CA THR A 15 4.82 26.29 -8.10
C THR A 15 5.76 27.49 -8.37
N PRO A 16 7.02 27.43 -7.91
CA PRO A 16 7.99 28.50 -8.14
C PRO A 16 8.36 28.62 -9.64
N ARG A 17 8.42 29.85 -10.16
CA ARG A 17 8.74 30.13 -11.59
C ARG A 17 10.16 29.74 -12.03
N PHE A 18 11.13 29.75 -11.11
CA PHE A 18 12.55 29.56 -11.42
C PHE A 18 13.12 28.23 -10.92
N TYR A 19 12.31 27.39 -10.27
CA TYR A 19 12.75 26.11 -9.73
C TYR A 19 12.38 25.00 -10.71
N LYS A 20 13.34 24.15 -11.07
CA LYS A 20 13.18 23.09 -12.09
C LYS A 20 13.17 21.66 -11.52
N SER A 21 13.02 21.47 -10.21
CA SER A 21 12.85 20.13 -9.63
C SER A 21 11.37 19.75 -9.54
N GLU A 22 11.09 18.45 -9.54
CA GLU A 22 9.73 17.89 -9.41
C GLU A 22 9.03 18.30 -8.10
N GLN A 23 9.79 18.65 -7.05
CA GLN A 23 9.27 19.05 -5.75
C GLN A 23 9.58 20.51 -5.43
N SER A 24 8.56 21.24 -4.95
CA SER A 24 8.69 22.64 -4.54
C SER A 24 9.29 22.74 -3.12
N PRO A 25 10.32 23.55 -2.89
CA PRO A 25 10.97 23.70 -1.58
C PRO A 25 10.08 24.42 -0.57
N PHE A 26 8.96 24.98 -1.03
CA PHE A 26 7.96 25.69 -0.21
C PHE A 26 6.75 24.80 0.12
N GLU A 27 6.76 23.53 -0.30
CA GLU A 27 5.69 22.61 0.03
C GLU A 27 5.72 22.27 1.53
N ILE A 28 4.62 22.55 2.23
CA ILE A 28 4.48 22.22 3.66
C ILE A 28 4.25 20.71 3.77
N LYS A 29 5.33 19.94 3.79
CA LYS A 29 5.31 18.49 4.03
C LYS A 29 5.67 18.17 5.48
N HIS A 30 5.11 17.09 6.01
CA HIS A 30 5.57 16.54 7.27
C HIS A 30 6.94 15.87 7.09
N LYS A 31 7.79 15.83 8.13
CA LYS A 31 9.13 15.19 8.08
C LYS A 31 9.13 13.72 7.67
N PHE A 32 7.97 13.06 7.74
CA PHE A 32 7.78 11.64 7.44
C PHE A 32 6.70 11.42 6.37
N ASP A 33 6.30 12.46 5.62
CA ASP A 33 5.27 12.30 4.58
C ASP A 33 5.76 11.35 3.48
N ASP A 34 7.05 11.39 3.14
CA ASP A 34 7.65 10.53 2.11
C ASP A 34 7.72 9.04 2.51
N GLN A 35 7.62 8.74 3.81
CA GLN A 35 7.65 7.38 4.35
C GLN A 35 6.22 6.85 4.63
N ARG A 36 5.19 7.68 4.46
CA ARG A 36 3.80 7.38 4.82
C ARG A 36 3.03 6.83 3.61
N VAL A 37 3.30 5.57 3.27
CA VAL A 37 2.68 4.90 2.12
C VAL A 37 1.21 4.49 2.36
N THR A 38 0.75 4.49 3.62
CA THR A 38 -0.57 3.98 4.05
C THR A 38 -1.68 5.02 4.19
N ILE A 39 -1.36 6.32 4.15
CA ILE A 39 -2.33 7.39 4.41
C ILE A 39 -3.06 7.81 3.14
N GLU A 40 -2.40 7.69 1.99
CA GLU A 40 -3.02 8.04 0.72
C GLU A 40 -3.94 6.93 0.22
N LYS A 41 -5.12 7.31 -0.25
CA LYS A 41 -6.07 6.37 -0.84
C LYS A 41 -5.58 6.01 -2.24
N THR A 42 -4.87 4.90 -2.35
CA THR A 42 -4.37 4.37 -3.63
C THR A 42 -5.39 3.44 -4.30
N ASN A 43 -5.32 3.38 -5.64
CA ASN A 43 -6.06 2.41 -6.45
C ASN A 43 -5.56 0.98 -6.16
N LEU A 44 -6.31 -0.05 -6.60
CA LEU A 44 -5.93 -1.46 -6.42
C LEU A 44 -4.48 -1.74 -6.82
N LYS A 45 -4.04 -1.28 -8.00
CA LYS A 45 -2.66 -1.39 -8.46
C LYS A 45 -1.65 -0.78 -7.48
N GLY A 46 -1.94 0.41 -6.95
CA GLY A 46 -1.08 1.07 -5.97
C GLY A 46 -0.99 0.30 -4.66
N LYS A 47 -2.09 -0.29 -4.20
CA LYS A 47 -2.10 -1.16 -3.02
C LYS A 47 -1.22 -2.40 -3.21
N PHE A 48 -1.29 -3.05 -4.37
CA PHE A 48 -0.44 -4.20 -4.68
C PHE A 48 1.04 -3.83 -4.72
N VAL A 49 1.40 -2.73 -5.40
CA VAL A 49 2.78 -2.27 -5.49
C VAL A 49 3.33 -1.93 -4.09
N ASN A 50 2.57 -1.18 -3.29
CA ASN A 50 2.98 -0.81 -1.94
C ASN A 50 3.13 -2.04 -1.03
N ALA A 51 2.24 -3.03 -1.14
CA ALA A 51 2.34 -4.26 -0.34
C ALA A 51 3.56 -5.11 -0.73
N ILE A 52 3.90 -5.17 -2.02
CA ILE A 52 5.11 -5.86 -2.49
C ILE A 52 6.38 -5.14 -2.01
N ASP A 53 6.38 -3.81 -2.07
CA ASP A 53 7.50 -2.99 -1.62
C ASP A 53 7.71 -3.12 -0.10
N ASP A 54 6.62 -3.10 0.67
CA ASP A 54 6.66 -3.34 2.12
C ASP A 54 7.20 -4.74 2.43
N LEU A 55 6.75 -5.80 1.73
CA LEU A 55 7.28 -7.15 1.92
C LEU A 55 8.80 -7.24 1.67
N LYS A 56 9.35 -6.46 0.72
CA LYS A 56 10.78 -6.47 0.40
C LYS A 56 11.62 -5.63 1.35
N THR A 57 11.08 -4.52 1.80
CA THR A 57 11.82 -3.48 2.53
C THR A 57 11.67 -3.63 4.06
N ASN A 58 10.72 -4.43 4.52
CA ASN A 58 10.48 -4.63 5.95
C ASN A 58 11.65 -5.36 6.63
N PRO A 59 12.29 -4.76 7.65
CA PRO A 59 13.40 -5.37 8.37
C PRO A 59 12.97 -6.57 9.23
N ASN A 60 11.68 -6.69 9.55
CA ASN A 60 11.13 -7.75 10.39
C ASN A 60 10.78 -8.99 9.56
N THR A 61 11.80 -9.79 9.25
CA THR A 61 11.66 -11.05 8.48
C THR A 61 10.68 -12.05 9.12
N VAL A 62 10.55 -12.04 10.46
CA VAL A 62 9.58 -12.86 11.20
C VAL A 62 8.14 -12.47 10.86
N ALA A 63 7.85 -11.17 10.72
CA ALA A 63 6.52 -10.70 10.35
C ALA A 63 6.18 -11.14 8.91
N ASN A 64 7.12 -10.98 7.98
CA ASN A 64 6.95 -11.42 6.60
C ASN A 64 6.66 -12.92 6.52
N ARG A 65 7.39 -13.75 7.28
CA ARG A 65 7.15 -15.19 7.34
C ARG A 65 5.74 -15.53 7.84
N ARG A 66 5.26 -14.84 8.88
CA ARG A 66 3.87 -15.03 9.38
C ARG A 66 2.84 -14.67 8.32
N VAL A 67 3.02 -13.55 7.63
CA VAL A 67 2.12 -13.13 6.53
C VAL A 67 2.10 -14.18 5.42
N SER A 68 3.25 -14.71 5.01
CA SER A 68 3.33 -15.78 4.00
C SER A 68 2.60 -17.06 4.45
N ILE A 69 2.74 -17.46 5.71
CA ILE A 69 2.04 -18.63 6.27
C ILE A 69 0.52 -18.41 6.24
N ILE A 70 0.05 -17.22 6.65
CA ILE A 70 -1.38 -16.87 6.64
C ILE A 70 -1.93 -16.93 5.21
N ILE A 71 -1.21 -16.38 4.22
CA ILE A 71 -1.63 -16.43 2.80
C ILE A 71 -1.76 -17.87 2.32
N LEU A 72 -0.78 -18.72 2.64
CA LEU A 72 -0.79 -20.14 2.24
C LEU A 72 -1.99 -20.89 2.84
N ILE A 73 -2.27 -20.68 4.13
CA ILE A 73 -3.45 -21.26 4.79
C ILE A 73 -4.74 -20.76 4.15
N LEU A 74 -4.85 -19.46 3.85
CA LEU A 74 -6.03 -18.87 3.24
C LEU A 74 -6.31 -19.47 1.85
N ILE A 75 -5.24 -19.66 1.05
CA ILE A 75 -5.33 -20.31 -0.26
C ILE A 75 -5.76 -21.77 -0.08
N PHE A 76 -5.17 -22.50 0.86
CA PHE A 76 -5.52 -23.90 1.09
C PHE A 76 -7.00 -24.07 1.47
N VAL A 77 -7.50 -23.23 2.39
CA VAL A 77 -8.92 -23.22 2.78
C VAL A 77 -9.80 -22.86 1.58
N PHE A 78 -9.41 -21.87 0.78
CA PHE A 78 -10.15 -21.51 -0.43
C PHE A 78 -10.24 -22.66 -1.43
N LEU A 79 -9.12 -23.35 -1.69
CA LEU A 79 -9.07 -24.51 -2.59
C LEU A 79 -9.92 -25.67 -2.08
N TRP A 80 -9.94 -25.88 -0.76
CA TRP A 80 -10.80 -26.89 -0.13
C TRP A 80 -12.29 -26.58 -0.29
N ILE A 81 -12.71 -25.32 -0.15
CA ILE A 81 -14.13 -24.93 -0.29
C ILE A 81 -14.68 -25.22 -1.70
N ILE A 82 -13.84 -25.11 -2.73
CA ILE A 82 -14.27 -25.31 -4.12
C ILE A 82 -13.99 -26.73 -4.64
N ASP A 83 -13.56 -27.65 -3.77
CA ASP A 83 -13.09 -29.00 -4.13
C ASP A 83 -12.11 -28.98 -5.31
N PHE A 84 -11.14 -28.05 -5.28
CA PHE A 84 -10.21 -27.88 -6.38
C PHE A 84 -9.30 -29.10 -6.53
N ASP A 85 -9.37 -29.76 -7.68
CA ASP A 85 -8.52 -30.90 -7.97
C ASP A 85 -7.09 -30.45 -8.31
N LEU A 86 -6.17 -30.64 -7.35
CA LEU A 86 -4.75 -30.37 -7.52
C LEU A 86 -4.07 -31.38 -8.46
N SER A 87 -4.70 -32.52 -8.72
CA SER A 87 -4.16 -33.60 -9.56
C SER A 87 -4.11 -33.21 -11.04
N ILE A 88 -4.84 -32.16 -11.45
CA ILE A 88 -4.86 -31.67 -12.84
C ILE A 88 -3.50 -31.18 -13.35
N PHE A 89 -2.55 -30.92 -12.43
CA PHE A 89 -1.22 -30.40 -12.76
C PHE A 89 -0.11 -31.46 -12.74
N PHE A 90 -0.41 -32.71 -12.36
CA PHE A 90 0.57 -33.81 -12.29
C PHE A 90 0.37 -34.82 -13.43
#